data_AF-A0A3M1CGI3-F1
#
_entry.id   AF-A0A3M1CGI3-F1
#
_cell.length_a   1.000
_cell.length_b   1.000
_cell.length_c   1.000
_cell.angle_alpha   90.00
_cell.angle_beta   90.00
_cell.angle_gamma   90.00
#
_symmetry.space_group_name_H-M   'P 1'
#
loop_
_entity.id
_entity.type
_entity.pdbx_description
1 polymer ?
#
loop_
_entity_poly.entity_id
_entity_poly.type
_entity_poly.pdbx_seq_one_letter_code
_entity_poly.pdbx_strand_id
1 'polypeptide(L)'
;MKKTTGIFYSIIGLFFFWGFVAAGNDILIPIFKDHLHIEQWQSQFISFVFYVAYTIGSIIYLIASHYLKRDLLTKTGYSKGLSIGLFISFIGTLLFIPAANNASFYALITGLFIIGIGFSLQQTAANPMVIQAGDEAFGSQRLSLAGGINNIGTTIGPLLVSYAVFGNRQTARLSDLKYPYLVLGFLFLIIAILFFQSKNNIKAENDNTETASYFNNIKTIISQKQVWMAMLAIFLYVGVEVSTAANLAEFAKYKANINTGQVAPYISLYWASLMIGRWASASDIFAARQITKIILKIIFPFLAFALFYLILHVNKKHIPHIEYMFGYILILIALDFLSQGNAAKQLTY
;
A
#
# COMPACT_ATOMS: atom_id res chain seq x y z
N MET A 1 -2.48 4.15 30.43
CA MET A 1 -2.26 3.55 29.09
C MET A 1 -3.62 3.27 28.46
N LYS A 2 -4.14 4.20 27.64
CA LYS A 2 -5.51 4.10 27.07
C LYS A 2 -5.57 3.02 25.97
N LYS A 3 -6.74 2.38 25.86
CA LYS A 3 -7.14 1.26 24.98
C LYS A 3 -6.99 1.52 23.47
N THR A 4 -5.82 1.90 22.99
CA THR A 4 -5.55 2.23 21.57
C THR A 4 -4.92 1.08 20.79
N THR A 5 -4.55 -0.01 21.46
CA THR A 5 -3.80 -1.15 20.87
C THR A 5 -4.63 -1.96 19.86
N GLY A 6 -5.92 -2.20 20.14
CA GLY A 6 -6.77 -3.04 19.27
C GLY A 6 -7.00 -2.44 17.88
N ILE A 7 -7.22 -1.13 17.79
CA ILE A 7 -7.42 -0.41 16.52
C ILE A 7 -6.16 -0.48 15.67
N PHE A 8 -5.01 -0.27 16.31
CA PHE A 8 -3.73 -0.29 15.64
C PHE A 8 -3.45 -1.65 14.99
N TYR A 9 -3.72 -2.76 15.68
CA TYR A 9 -3.57 -4.09 15.09
C TYR A 9 -4.53 -4.35 13.93
N SER A 10 -5.80 -3.93 14.04
CA SER A 10 -6.76 -4.04 12.93
C SER A 10 -6.32 -3.27 11.69
N ILE A 11 -5.80 -2.04 11.88
CA ILE A 11 -5.32 -1.23 10.76
C ILE A 11 -4.01 -1.79 10.19
N ILE A 12 -3.10 -2.28 11.02
CA ILE A 12 -1.89 -2.97 10.55
C ILE A 12 -2.26 -4.17 9.67
N GLY A 13 -3.23 -4.98 10.09
CA GLY A 13 -3.73 -6.09 9.28
C GLY A 13 -4.32 -5.64 7.94
N LEU A 14 -4.98 -4.48 7.92
CA LEU A 14 -5.45 -3.87 6.68
C LEU A 14 -4.31 -3.42 5.77
N PHE A 15 -3.24 -2.83 6.31
CA PHE A 15 -2.07 -2.45 5.53
C PHE A 15 -1.38 -3.67 4.90
N PHE A 16 -1.26 -4.77 5.65
CA PHE A 16 -0.82 -6.06 5.10
C PHE A 16 -1.70 -6.49 3.93
N PHE A 17 -3.02 -6.47 4.12
CA PHE A 17 -3.99 -6.83 3.08
C PHE A 17 -3.83 -5.95 1.83
N TRP A 18 -3.71 -4.63 1.97
CA TRP A 18 -3.45 -3.74 0.82
C TRP A 18 -2.19 -4.13 0.05
N GLY A 19 -1.10 -4.44 0.75
CA GLY A 19 0.15 -4.83 0.11
C GLY A 19 0.00 -6.14 -0.66
N PHE A 20 -0.66 -7.12 -0.02
CA PHE A 20 -0.97 -8.41 -0.64
C PHE A 20 -1.81 -8.24 -1.91
N VAL A 21 -2.86 -7.42 -1.85
CA VAL A 21 -3.78 -7.18 -2.98
C VAL A 21 -3.10 -6.42 -4.11
N ALA A 22 -2.38 -5.35 -3.80
CA ALA A 22 -1.70 -4.53 -4.81
C ALA A 22 -0.69 -5.39 -5.59
N ALA A 23 0.19 -6.10 -4.90
CA ALA A 23 1.18 -6.95 -5.56
C ALA A 23 0.56 -8.21 -6.20
N GLY A 24 -0.57 -8.70 -5.69
CA GLY A 24 -1.37 -9.73 -6.34
C GLY A 24 -1.94 -9.27 -7.69
N ASN A 25 -2.44 -8.03 -7.76
CA ASN A 25 -2.91 -7.44 -9.01
C ASN A 25 -1.80 -7.28 -10.04
N ASP A 26 -0.56 -6.99 -9.62
CA ASP A 26 0.60 -6.94 -10.52
C ASP A 26 0.88 -8.28 -11.21
N ILE A 27 0.44 -9.42 -10.65
CA ILE A 27 0.51 -10.74 -11.29
C ILE A 27 -0.74 -11.05 -12.12
N LEU A 28 -1.93 -10.74 -11.60
CA LEU A 28 -3.19 -11.10 -12.24
C LEU A 28 -3.44 -10.27 -13.53
N ILE A 29 -3.07 -8.99 -13.51
CA ILE A 29 -3.27 -8.07 -14.65
C ILE A 29 -2.49 -8.54 -15.89
N PRO A 30 -1.17 -8.85 -15.83
CA PRO A 30 -0.44 -9.41 -16.97
C PRO A 30 -1.04 -10.68 -17.57
N ILE A 31 -1.63 -11.56 -16.75
CA ILE A 31 -2.28 -12.78 -17.25
C ILE A 31 -3.56 -12.44 -18.02
N PHE A 32 -4.33 -11.46 -17.54
CA PHE A 32 -5.43 -10.88 -18.31
C PHE A 32 -4.93 -10.26 -19.63
N LYS A 33 -3.79 -9.55 -19.62
CA LYS A 33 -3.19 -8.97 -20.83
C LYS A 33 -2.86 -10.01 -21.89
N ASP A 34 -2.24 -11.11 -21.48
CA ASP A 34 -1.85 -12.20 -22.38
C ASP A 34 -3.09 -12.84 -23.04
N HIS A 35 -4.14 -13.11 -22.25
CA HIS A 35 -5.36 -13.75 -22.75
C HIS A 35 -6.27 -12.83 -23.58
N LEU A 36 -6.23 -11.52 -23.30
CA LEU A 36 -7.03 -10.52 -24.00
C LEU A 36 -6.30 -9.94 -25.22
N HIS A 37 -5.08 -10.40 -25.51
CA HIS A 37 -4.20 -9.87 -26.55
C HIS A 37 -4.04 -8.33 -26.46
N ILE A 38 -3.86 -7.83 -25.23
CA ILE A 38 -3.78 -6.40 -24.93
C ILE A 38 -2.49 -5.82 -25.49
N GLU A 39 -2.60 -4.75 -26.28
CA GLU A 39 -1.47 -4.03 -26.83
C GLU A 39 -0.67 -3.30 -25.74
N GLN A 40 0.61 -3.03 -25.99
CA GLN A 40 1.48 -2.41 -24.98
C GLN A 40 0.98 -1.04 -24.50
N TRP A 41 0.34 -0.23 -25.35
CA TRP A 41 -0.22 1.06 -24.92
C TRP A 41 -1.44 0.88 -24.01
N GLN A 42 -2.30 -0.10 -24.30
CA GLN A 42 -3.45 -0.44 -23.45
C GLN A 42 -2.97 -0.96 -22.09
N SER A 43 -1.86 -1.69 -22.08
CA SER A 43 -1.21 -2.17 -20.86
C SER A 43 -0.77 -1.04 -19.95
N GLN A 44 -0.18 0.03 -20.50
CA GLN A 44 0.16 1.25 -19.75
C GLN A 44 -1.08 2.06 -19.36
N PHE A 45 -2.11 2.05 -20.21
CA PHE A 45 -3.38 2.72 -19.94
C PHE A 45 -4.11 2.13 -18.74
N ILE A 46 -4.02 0.81 -18.50
CA ILE A 46 -4.55 0.19 -17.27
C ILE A 46 -3.95 0.85 -16.02
N SER A 47 -2.63 0.97 -15.96
CA SER A 47 -1.93 1.58 -14.83
C SER A 47 -2.32 3.05 -14.70
N PHE A 48 -2.35 3.78 -15.81
CA PHE A 48 -2.81 5.18 -15.84
C PHE A 48 -4.22 5.34 -15.26
N VAL A 49 -5.19 4.56 -15.74
CA VAL A 49 -6.59 4.58 -15.25
C VAL A 49 -6.66 4.25 -13.76
N PHE A 50 -5.89 3.26 -13.30
CA PHE A 50 -5.86 2.89 -11.89
C PHE A 50 -5.37 4.04 -11.01
N TYR A 51 -4.29 4.73 -11.36
CA TYR A 51 -3.80 5.87 -10.58
C TYR A 51 -4.68 7.12 -10.71
N VAL A 52 -5.25 7.36 -11.89
CA VAL A 52 -6.24 8.44 -12.08
C VAL A 52 -7.48 8.23 -11.20
N ALA A 53 -7.88 6.98 -10.97
CA ALA A 53 -8.97 6.64 -10.06
C ALA A 53 -8.71 7.14 -8.63
N TYR A 54 -7.45 7.17 -8.16
CA TYR A 54 -7.14 7.71 -6.84
C TYR A 54 -7.43 9.21 -6.76
N THR A 55 -6.99 9.96 -7.78
CA THR A 55 -7.24 11.40 -7.89
C THR A 55 -8.74 11.69 -7.98
N ILE A 56 -9.46 10.94 -8.82
CA ILE A 56 -10.92 11.09 -8.96
C ILE A 56 -11.63 10.73 -7.66
N GLY A 57 -11.20 9.67 -6.97
CA GLY A 57 -11.72 9.31 -5.64
C GLY A 57 -11.55 10.43 -4.62
N SER A 58 -10.38 11.10 -4.60
CA SER A 58 -10.13 12.25 -3.73
C SER A 58 -10.98 13.46 -4.11
N ILE A 59 -11.23 13.69 -5.40
CA ILE A 59 -12.14 14.76 -5.86
C ILE A 59 -13.58 14.44 -5.45
N ILE A 60 -14.05 13.20 -5.63
CA ILE A 60 -15.37 12.74 -5.18
C ILE A 60 -15.50 12.94 -3.67
N TYR A 61 -14.47 12.63 -2.89
CA TYR A 61 -14.42 12.87 -1.46
C TYR A 61 -14.61 14.36 -1.11
N LEU A 62 -13.88 15.25 -1.78
CA LEU A 62 -13.98 16.69 -1.57
C LEU A 62 -15.36 17.23 -1.96
N ILE A 63 -15.91 16.78 -3.09
CA ILE A 63 -17.25 17.15 -3.55
C ILE A 63 -18.31 16.65 -2.56
N ALA A 64 -18.22 15.40 -2.12
CA ALA A 64 -19.13 14.84 -1.12
C ALA A 64 -19.07 15.63 0.20
N SER A 65 -17.87 15.97 0.66
CA SER A 65 -17.67 16.82 1.85
C SER A 65 -18.23 18.24 1.65
N HIS A 66 -18.09 18.79 0.44
CA HIS A 66 -18.66 20.10 0.08
C HIS A 66 -20.19 20.08 0.19
N TYR A 67 -20.86 19.10 -0.42
CA TYR A 67 -22.32 18.95 -0.34
C TYR A 67 -22.81 18.66 1.09
N LEU A 68 -22.02 17.92 1.87
CA LEU A 68 -22.31 17.65 3.29
C LEU A 68 -22.06 18.85 4.20
N LYS A 69 -21.48 19.94 3.68
CA LYS A 69 -21.13 21.18 4.41
C LYS A 69 -20.15 20.95 5.57
N ARG A 70 -19.49 19.78 5.60
CA ARG A 70 -18.51 19.35 6.60
C ARG A 70 -17.72 18.17 6.05
N ASP A 71 -16.54 17.93 6.61
CA ASP A 71 -15.70 16.79 6.23
C ASP A 71 -16.44 15.45 6.36
N LEU A 72 -16.40 14.62 5.31
CA LEU A 72 -17.11 13.35 5.28
C LEU A 72 -16.68 12.43 6.44
N LEU A 73 -15.39 12.39 6.80
CA LEU A 73 -14.84 11.52 7.84
C LEU A 73 -15.11 12.05 9.25
N THR A 74 -15.23 13.36 9.45
CA THR A 74 -15.75 13.90 10.73
C THR A 74 -17.19 13.44 10.99
N LYS A 75 -18.05 13.43 9.96
CA LYS A 75 -19.45 13.02 10.08
C LYS A 75 -19.59 11.50 10.27
N THR A 76 -18.89 10.73 9.44
CA THR A 76 -19.04 9.27 9.38
C THR A 76 -18.15 8.54 10.38
N GLY A 77 -17.02 9.12 10.78
CA GLY A 77 -15.95 8.47 11.54
C GLY A 77 -15.02 7.67 10.62
N TYR A 78 -13.74 7.59 10.98
CA TYR A 78 -12.73 6.99 10.10
C TYR A 78 -13.00 5.50 9.80
N SER A 79 -13.41 4.68 10.78
CA SER A 79 -13.66 3.25 10.52
C SER A 79 -14.82 3.01 9.56
N LYS A 80 -15.87 3.85 9.61
CA LYS A 80 -16.99 3.76 8.67
C LYS A 80 -16.61 4.28 7.29
N GLY A 81 -15.85 5.38 7.20
CA GLY A 81 -15.31 5.86 5.92
C GLY A 81 -14.44 4.80 5.24
N LEU A 82 -13.58 4.14 6.02
CA LEU A 82 -12.76 3.02 5.60
C LEU A 82 -13.60 1.83 5.11
N SER A 83 -14.66 1.47 5.84
CA SER A 83 -15.62 0.43 5.45
C SER A 83 -16.33 0.74 4.13
N ILE A 84 -16.77 1.99 3.92
CA ILE A 84 -17.38 2.42 2.66
C ILE A 84 -16.38 2.26 1.52
N GLY A 85 -15.14 2.68 1.70
CA GLY A 85 -14.10 2.50 0.69
C GLY A 85 -13.82 1.02 0.37
N LEU A 86 -13.84 0.13 1.37
CA LEU A 86 -13.71 -1.33 1.18
C LEU A 86 -14.89 -1.91 0.41
N PHE A 87 -16.11 -1.46 0.70
CA PHE A 87 -17.31 -1.88 -0.01
C PHE A 87 -17.31 -1.41 -1.48
N ILE A 88 -16.84 -0.19 -1.76
CA ILE A 88 -16.65 0.28 -3.13
C ILE A 88 -15.66 -0.63 -3.88
N SER A 89 -14.52 -0.98 -3.26
CA SER A 89 -13.57 -1.91 -3.86
C SER A 89 -14.17 -3.29 -4.10
N PHE A 90 -14.99 -3.81 -3.18
CA PHE A 90 -15.75 -5.05 -3.38
C PHE A 90 -16.63 -4.97 -4.63
N ILE A 91 -17.42 -3.91 -4.82
CA ILE A 91 -18.24 -3.73 -6.03
C ILE A 91 -17.38 -3.78 -7.30
N GLY A 92 -16.21 -3.12 -7.29
CA GLY A 92 -15.29 -3.16 -8.42
C GLY A 92 -14.77 -4.56 -8.73
N THR A 93 -14.51 -5.40 -7.72
CA THR A 93 -14.09 -6.79 -7.96
C THR A 93 -15.14 -7.65 -8.64
N LEU A 94 -16.43 -7.35 -8.46
CA LEU A 94 -17.52 -8.09 -9.12
C LEU A 94 -17.47 -7.94 -10.64
N LEU A 95 -16.92 -6.84 -11.16
CA LEU A 95 -16.75 -6.61 -12.61
C LEU A 95 -15.67 -7.49 -13.23
N PHE A 96 -14.81 -8.15 -12.44
CA PHE A 96 -13.87 -9.12 -12.98
C PHE A 96 -14.54 -10.42 -13.44
N ILE A 97 -15.74 -10.73 -12.91
CA ILE A 97 -16.52 -11.89 -13.35
C ILE A 97 -16.94 -11.72 -14.83
N PRO A 98 -17.65 -10.65 -15.24
CA PRO A 98 -17.95 -10.43 -16.65
C PRO A 98 -16.69 -10.15 -17.48
N ALA A 99 -15.62 -9.55 -16.91
CA ALA A 99 -14.35 -9.39 -17.62
C ALA A 99 -13.74 -10.74 -18.02
N ALA A 100 -13.72 -11.73 -17.12
CA ALA A 100 -13.21 -13.07 -17.38
C ALA A 100 -14.14 -13.92 -18.25
N ASN A 101 -15.47 -13.79 -18.08
CA ASN A 101 -16.44 -14.57 -18.85
C ASN A 101 -16.50 -14.13 -20.32
N ASN A 102 -16.41 -12.82 -20.57
CA ASN A 102 -16.63 -12.24 -21.89
C ASN A 102 -15.33 -11.76 -22.55
N ALA A 103 -14.18 -12.06 -21.94
CA ALA A 103 -12.89 -11.53 -22.39
C ALA A 103 -12.93 -10.00 -22.61
N SER A 104 -13.48 -9.25 -21.65
CA SER A 104 -13.76 -7.82 -21.81
C SER A 104 -12.71 -6.93 -21.14
N PHE A 105 -11.92 -6.24 -21.96
CA PHE A 105 -11.00 -5.21 -21.51
C PHE A 105 -11.72 -4.06 -20.77
N TYR A 106 -12.87 -3.61 -21.29
CA TYR A 106 -13.62 -2.52 -20.69
C TYR A 106 -14.16 -2.87 -19.29
N ALA A 107 -14.63 -4.11 -19.09
CA ALA A 107 -15.06 -4.57 -17.77
C ALA A 107 -13.87 -4.62 -16.79
N LEU A 108 -12.70 -5.07 -17.25
CA LEU A 108 -11.47 -5.11 -16.45
C LEU A 108 -11.06 -3.71 -15.97
N ILE A 109 -10.93 -2.74 -16.89
CA ILE A 109 -10.51 -1.38 -16.53
C ILE A 109 -11.55 -0.66 -15.67
N THR A 110 -12.84 -0.89 -15.90
CA THR A 110 -13.91 -0.31 -15.08
C THR A 110 -13.88 -0.88 -13.67
N GLY A 111 -13.67 -2.19 -13.51
CA GLY A 111 -13.47 -2.83 -12.22
C GLY A 111 -12.27 -2.24 -11.46
N LEU A 112 -11.11 -2.14 -12.12
CA LEU A 112 -9.91 -1.54 -11.54
C LEU A 112 -10.10 -0.07 -11.16
N PHE A 113 -10.83 0.69 -11.97
CA PHE A 113 -11.14 2.09 -11.69
C PHE A 113 -12.01 2.24 -10.44
N ILE A 114 -13.09 1.45 -10.31
CA ILE A 114 -13.94 1.45 -9.11
C ILE A 114 -13.13 1.03 -7.88
N ILE A 115 -12.28 0.01 -8.02
CA ILE A 115 -11.37 -0.41 -6.94
C ILE A 115 -10.48 0.75 -6.50
N GLY A 116 -9.86 1.47 -7.43
CA GLY A 116 -8.99 2.62 -7.15
C GLY A 116 -9.71 3.77 -6.43
N ILE A 117 -10.97 4.07 -6.81
CA ILE A 117 -11.81 5.02 -6.06
C ILE A 117 -12.00 4.56 -4.62
N GLY A 118 -12.28 3.27 -4.42
CA GLY A 118 -12.39 2.68 -3.08
C GLY A 118 -11.10 2.82 -2.27
N PHE A 119 -9.95 2.49 -2.86
CA PHE A 119 -8.64 2.64 -2.21
C PHE A 119 -8.33 4.10 -1.84
N SER A 120 -8.72 5.07 -2.66
CA SER A 120 -8.56 6.50 -2.33
C SER A 120 -9.26 6.86 -1.02
N LEU A 121 -10.53 6.47 -0.87
CA LEU A 121 -11.28 6.71 0.36
C LEU A 121 -10.70 5.94 1.55
N GLN A 122 -10.30 4.68 1.31
CA GLN A 122 -9.66 3.85 2.33
C GLN A 122 -8.37 4.49 2.88
N GLN A 123 -7.47 4.99 2.02
CA GLN A 123 -6.22 5.62 2.44
C GLN A 123 -6.45 6.98 3.10
N THR A 124 -7.43 7.76 2.60
CA THR A 124 -7.84 9.03 3.19
C THR A 124 -8.32 8.85 4.63
N ALA A 125 -8.97 7.71 4.94
CA ALA A 125 -9.39 7.38 6.29
C ALA A 125 -8.31 6.71 7.15
N ALA A 126 -7.60 5.71 6.62
CA ALA A 126 -6.71 4.88 7.45
C ALA A 126 -5.42 5.60 7.85
N ASN A 127 -4.83 6.44 6.98
CA ASN A 127 -3.57 7.11 7.29
C ASN A 127 -3.69 8.01 8.54
N PRO A 128 -4.71 8.88 8.65
CA PRO A 128 -4.99 9.60 9.90
C PRO A 128 -5.26 8.68 11.09
N MET A 129 -5.99 7.58 10.91
CA MET A 129 -6.25 6.64 12.01
C MET A 129 -4.95 6.06 12.59
N VAL A 130 -3.99 5.71 11.74
CA VAL A 130 -2.67 5.19 12.19
C VAL A 130 -1.90 6.26 12.95
N ILE A 131 -1.87 7.48 12.40
CA ILE A 131 -1.19 8.62 13.02
C ILE A 131 -1.81 8.93 14.39
N GLN A 132 -3.14 8.84 14.53
CA GLN A 132 -3.86 9.13 15.78
C GLN A 132 -3.98 7.91 16.73
N ALA A 133 -3.51 6.73 16.33
CA ALA A 133 -3.61 5.49 17.12
C ALA A 133 -2.58 5.41 18.27
N GLY A 134 -2.31 6.51 18.97
CA GLY A 134 -1.38 6.55 20.10
C GLY A 134 -0.89 7.95 20.41
N ASP A 135 0.32 8.04 20.95
CA ASP A 135 1.01 9.31 21.22
C ASP A 135 1.39 10.01 19.90
N GLU A 136 0.95 11.25 19.72
CA GLU A 136 1.18 12.08 18.53
C GLU A 136 2.65 12.17 18.12
N ALA A 137 3.57 12.18 19.08
CA ALA A 137 5.01 12.24 18.83
C ALA A 137 5.55 11.06 17.99
N PHE A 138 4.82 9.93 18.00
CA PHE A 138 5.18 8.71 17.27
C PHE A 138 4.26 8.41 16.07
N GLY A 139 3.45 9.37 15.64
CA GLY A 139 2.47 9.19 14.56
C GLY A 139 3.11 8.77 13.22
N SER A 140 4.16 9.46 12.81
CA SER A 140 4.88 9.15 11.55
C SER A 140 5.58 7.78 11.60
N GLN A 141 6.15 7.41 12.74
CA GLN A 141 6.78 6.11 12.93
C GLN A 141 5.72 4.98 12.87
N ARG A 142 4.53 5.18 13.46
CA ARG A 142 3.42 4.22 13.35
C ARG A 142 2.97 4.04 11.91
N LEU A 143 2.90 5.12 11.14
CA LEU A 143 2.58 5.05 9.72
C LEU A 143 3.67 4.30 8.94
N SER A 144 4.94 4.55 9.28
CA SER A 144 6.08 3.80 8.70
C SER A 144 6.00 2.31 9.04
N LEU A 145 5.65 1.95 10.28
CA LEU A 145 5.44 0.56 10.67
C LEU A 145 4.31 -0.10 9.87
N ALA A 146 3.16 0.57 9.77
CA ALA A 146 2.02 0.07 8.99
C ALA A 146 2.43 -0.12 7.52
N GLY A 147 3.18 0.83 6.95
CA GLY A 147 3.80 0.70 5.63
C GLY A 147 4.78 -0.48 5.55
N GLY A 148 5.59 -0.72 6.56
CA GLY A 148 6.49 -1.87 6.64
C GLY A 148 5.76 -3.21 6.69
N ILE A 149 4.59 -3.26 7.33
CA ILE A 149 3.73 -4.46 7.31
C ILE A 149 3.04 -4.64 5.94
N ASN A 150 2.67 -3.54 5.29
CA ASN A 150 2.24 -3.56 3.88
C ASN A 150 3.32 -4.19 2.98
N ASN A 151 4.61 -3.87 3.20
CA ASN A 151 5.70 -4.49 2.44
C ASN A 151 5.81 -6.01 2.63
N ILE A 152 5.43 -6.57 3.78
CA ILE A 152 5.34 -8.04 3.92
C ILE A 152 4.29 -8.57 2.95
N GLY A 153 3.12 -7.94 2.91
CA GLY A 153 2.04 -8.28 1.98
C GLY A 153 2.50 -8.22 0.53
N THR A 154 3.17 -7.13 0.11
CA THR A 154 3.67 -7.00 -1.27
C THR A 154 4.78 -7.99 -1.61
N THR A 155 5.53 -8.45 -0.62
CA THR A 155 6.61 -9.45 -0.83
C THR A 155 6.03 -10.86 -1.01
N ILE A 156 5.03 -11.24 -0.20
CA ILE A 156 4.42 -12.59 -0.21
C ILE A 156 3.33 -12.72 -1.29
N GLY A 157 2.60 -11.64 -1.57
CA GLY A 157 1.45 -11.62 -2.49
C GLY A 157 1.73 -12.23 -3.86
N PRO A 158 2.76 -11.78 -4.60
CA PRO A 158 3.08 -12.31 -5.93
C PRO A 158 3.32 -13.82 -5.94
N LEU A 159 3.96 -14.34 -4.88
CA LEU A 159 4.32 -15.75 -4.77
C LEU A 159 3.08 -16.63 -4.52
N LEU A 160 2.22 -16.22 -3.59
CA LEU A 160 0.98 -16.95 -3.29
C LEU A 160 -0.01 -16.88 -4.45
N VAL A 161 -0.16 -15.72 -5.10
CA VAL A 161 -1.05 -15.57 -6.26
C VAL A 161 -0.52 -16.35 -7.45
N SER A 162 0.79 -16.31 -7.71
CA SER A 162 1.40 -17.12 -8.77
C SER A 162 1.16 -18.61 -8.52
N TYR A 163 1.36 -19.09 -7.29
CA TYR A 163 1.06 -20.47 -6.93
C TYR A 163 -0.43 -20.82 -7.11
N ALA A 164 -1.34 -19.95 -6.70
CA ALA A 164 -2.77 -20.19 -6.82
C ALA A 164 -3.27 -20.25 -8.28
N VAL A 165 -2.69 -19.44 -9.16
CA VAL A 165 -3.10 -19.33 -10.57
C VAL A 165 -2.43 -20.40 -11.43
N PHE A 166 -1.11 -20.55 -11.31
CA PHE A 166 -0.32 -21.46 -12.14
C PHE A 166 -0.26 -22.88 -11.57
N GLY A 167 -0.23 -23.02 -10.24
CA GLY A 167 0.04 -24.31 -9.58
C GLY A 167 1.36 -24.91 -10.10
N ASN A 168 1.29 -26.14 -10.63
CA ASN A 168 2.42 -26.81 -11.28
C ASN A 168 2.50 -26.57 -12.81
N ARG A 169 1.65 -25.71 -13.38
CA ARG A 169 1.56 -25.45 -14.83
C ARG A 169 2.41 -24.22 -15.19
N GLN A 170 2.89 -24.17 -16.44
CA GLN A 170 3.61 -23.00 -16.96
C GLN A 170 2.67 -21.93 -17.53
N THR A 171 1.43 -22.30 -17.89
CA THR A 171 0.42 -21.38 -18.43
C THR A 171 -0.84 -21.38 -17.56
N ALA A 172 -1.42 -20.20 -17.38
CA ALA A 172 -2.69 -19.99 -16.71
C ALA A 172 -3.82 -19.96 -17.74
N ARG A 173 -5.05 -20.30 -17.34
CA ARG A 173 -6.26 -20.06 -18.14
C ARG A 173 -7.01 -18.85 -17.59
N LEU A 174 -7.79 -18.17 -18.43
CA LEU A 174 -8.66 -17.07 -17.99
C LEU A 174 -9.65 -17.48 -16.87
N SER A 175 -10.08 -18.75 -16.85
CA SER A 175 -10.90 -19.32 -15.78
C SER A 175 -10.19 -19.39 -14.43
N ASP A 176 -8.86 -19.54 -14.43
CA ASP A 176 -8.05 -19.66 -13.23
C ASP A 176 -7.96 -18.32 -12.48
N LEU A 177 -8.29 -17.21 -13.14
CA LEU A 177 -8.33 -15.87 -12.54
C LEU A 177 -9.63 -15.61 -11.75
N LYS A 178 -10.72 -16.34 -12.06
CA LYS A 178 -12.04 -16.09 -11.45
C LYS A 178 -12.01 -16.30 -9.94
N TYR A 179 -11.43 -17.41 -9.48
CA TYR A 179 -11.39 -17.73 -8.05
C TYR A 179 -10.53 -16.76 -7.23
N PRO A 180 -9.28 -16.42 -7.62
CA PRO A 180 -8.50 -15.39 -6.94
C PRO A 180 -9.24 -14.06 -6.78
N TYR A 181 -9.94 -13.60 -7.83
CA TYR A 181 -10.69 -12.34 -7.77
C TYR A 181 -11.98 -12.43 -6.93
N LEU A 182 -12.66 -13.59 -6.92
CA LEU A 182 -13.80 -13.82 -6.03
C LEU A 182 -13.37 -13.86 -4.56
N VAL A 183 -12.26 -14.54 -4.26
CA VAL A 183 -11.66 -14.56 -2.91
C VAL A 183 -11.28 -13.15 -2.50
N LEU A 184 -10.68 -12.37 -3.40
CA LEU A 184 -10.33 -10.98 -3.15
C LEU A 184 -11.57 -10.13 -2.82
N GLY A 185 -12.63 -10.23 -3.63
CA GLY A 185 -13.88 -9.53 -3.37
C GLY A 185 -14.51 -9.92 -2.03
N PHE A 186 -14.53 -11.22 -1.73
CA PHE A 186 -15.03 -11.72 -0.45
C PHE A 186 -14.23 -11.19 0.74
N LEU A 187 -12.90 -11.09 0.63
CA LEU A 187 -12.05 -10.49 1.66
C LEU A 187 -12.35 -9.00 1.84
N PHE A 188 -12.52 -8.23 0.76
CA PHE A 188 -12.96 -6.83 0.86
C PHE A 188 -14.28 -6.70 1.61
N LEU A 189 -15.25 -7.56 1.30
CA LEU A 189 -16.56 -7.55 1.95
C LEU A 189 -16.48 -7.89 3.44
N ILE A 190 -15.73 -8.93 3.82
CA ILE A 190 -15.53 -9.30 5.23
C ILE A 190 -14.90 -8.13 5.99
N ILE A 191 -13.80 -7.58 5.47
CA ILE A 191 -13.08 -6.50 6.15
C ILE A 191 -13.96 -5.25 6.23
N ALA A 192 -14.76 -4.95 5.19
CA ALA A 192 -15.73 -3.87 5.21
C ALA A 192 -16.73 -4.04 6.36
N ILE A 193 -17.30 -5.24 6.54
CA ILE A 193 -18.24 -5.54 7.62
C ILE A 193 -17.58 -5.40 8.99
N LEU A 194 -16.35 -5.91 9.16
CA LEU A 194 -15.60 -5.80 10.42
C LEU A 194 -15.37 -4.33 10.82
N PHE A 195 -14.96 -3.48 9.89
CA PHE A 195 -14.76 -2.05 10.17
C PHE A 195 -16.08 -1.28 10.33
N PHE A 196 -17.15 -1.71 9.66
CA PHE A 196 -18.48 -1.13 9.84
C PHE A 196 -19.02 -1.34 11.27
N GLN A 197 -18.82 -2.55 11.79
CA GLN A 197 -19.26 -2.95 13.14
C GLN A 197 -18.31 -2.49 14.25
N SER A 198 -17.11 -2.01 13.90
CA SER A 198 -16.12 -1.53 14.86
C SER A 198 -16.67 -0.34 15.66
N LYS A 199 -16.80 -0.53 16.98
CA LYS A 199 -17.19 0.53 17.93
C LYS A 199 -16.08 1.57 18.15
N ASN A 200 -14.86 1.25 17.72
CA ASN A 200 -13.68 2.07 17.94
C ASN A 200 -13.50 3.09 16.82
N ASN A 201 -14.37 4.09 16.78
CA ASN A 201 -14.21 5.23 15.89
C ASN A 201 -13.31 6.26 16.56
N ILE A 202 -12.03 6.29 16.15
CA ILE A 202 -11.30 7.56 16.16
C ILE A 202 -12.12 8.48 15.26
N LYS A 203 -12.71 9.53 15.84
CA LYS A 203 -13.37 10.58 15.06
C LYS A 203 -12.30 11.64 14.81
N ALA A 204 -12.25 12.15 13.58
CA ALA A 204 -11.62 13.44 13.35
C ALA A 204 -12.20 14.45 14.34
N GLU A 205 -11.38 15.30 14.93
CA GLU A 205 -11.82 16.25 15.95
C GLU A 205 -13.10 16.96 15.52
N ASN A 206 -14.08 16.98 16.42
CA ASN A 206 -15.30 17.73 16.24
C ASN A 206 -14.95 19.21 16.34
N ASP A 207 -14.55 19.80 15.23
CA ASP A 207 -14.71 21.23 15.10
C ASP A 207 -16.22 21.47 14.98
N ASN A 208 -16.82 22.07 16.02
CA ASN A 208 -18.22 22.52 16.04
C ASN A 208 -18.42 23.72 15.09
N THR A 209 -17.77 23.68 13.93
CA THR A 209 -17.61 24.81 13.04
C THR A 209 -18.74 24.82 12.03
N GLU A 210 -19.46 25.93 11.99
CA GLU A 210 -20.43 26.27 10.96
C GLU A 210 -19.85 26.06 9.55
N THR A 211 -20.73 25.76 8.58
CA THR A 211 -20.40 25.54 7.16
C THR A 211 -19.38 26.54 6.58
N ALA A 212 -19.47 27.81 6.98
CA ALA A 212 -18.57 28.87 6.53
C ALA A 212 -17.11 28.66 6.98
N SER A 213 -16.91 28.07 8.16
CA SER A 213 -15.59 27.81 8.72
C SER A 213 -14.89 26.62 8.06
N TYR A 214 -15.60 25.58 7.63
CA TYR A 214 -14.99 24.46 6.88
C TYR A 214 -14.33 24.89 5.56
N PHE A 215 -15.01 25.70 4.75
CA PHE A 215 -14.45 26.19 3.48
C PHE A 215 -13.34 27.22 3.68
N ASN A 216 -13.48 28.08 4.69
CA ASN A 216 -12.40 28.97 5.08
C ASN A 216 -11.16 28.18 5.54
N ASN A 217 -11.33 27.07 6.24
CA ASN A 217 -10.24 26.18 6.63
C ASN A 217 -9.54 25.54 5.42
N ILE A 218 -10.28 25.03 4.42
CA ILE A 218 -9.67 24.50 3.18
C ILE A 218 -8.86 25.58 2.46
N LYS A 219 -9.43 26.79 2.30
CA LYS A 219 -8.74 27.91 1.65
C LYS A 219 -7.45 28.28 2.40
N THR A 220 -7.50 28.31 3.73
CA THR A 220 -6.34 28.56 4.58
C THR A 220 -5.29 27.47 4.41
N ILE A 221 -5.67 26.19 4.40
CA ILE A 221 -4.75 25.05 4.22
C ILE A 221 -4.05 25.14 2.86
N ILE A 222 -4.81 25.33 1.76
CA ILE A 222 -4.25 25.40 0.41
C ILE A 222 -3.40 26.67 0.22
N SER A 223 -3.61 27.72 1.01
CA SER A 223 -2.76 28.92 0.98
C SER A 223 -1.36 28.70 1.58
N GLN A 224 -1.16 27.66 2.40
CA GLN A 224 0.14 27.36 3.00
C GLN A 224 1.09 26.75 1.96
N LYS A 225 2.25 27.38 1.77
CA LYS A 225 3.29 26.91 0.83
C LYS A 225 3.76 25.49 1.14
N GLN A 226 3.82 25.12 2.42
CA GLN A 226 4.25 23.80 2.90
C GLN A 226 3.33 22.69 2.40
N VAL A 227 2.03 22.95 2.23
CA VAL A 227 1.07 21.96 1.71
C VAL A 227 1.40 21.62 0.26
N TRP A 228 1.65 22.63 -0.58
CA TRP A 228 2.06 22.40 -1.96
C TRP A 228 3.41 21.70 -2.08
N MET A 229 4.38 22.07 -1.25
CA MET A 229 5.67 21.39 -1.22
C MET A 229 5.53 19.92 -0.81
N ALA A 230 4.69 19.61 0.19
CA ALA A 230 4.42 18.24 0.61
C ALA A 230 3.66 17.44 -0.48
N MET A 231 2.67 18.04 -1.14
CA MET A 231 1.95 17.42 -2.26
C MET A 231 2.91 17.06 -3.41
N LEU A 232 3.81 17.98 -3.79
CA LEU A 232 4.80 17.74 -4.82
C LEU A 232 5.81 16.66 -4.39
N ALA A 233 6.27 16.68 -3.14
CA ALA A 233 7.20 15.69 -2.63
C ALA A 233 6.60 14.27 -2.65
N ILE A 234 5.35 14.11 -2.20
CA ILE A 234 4.66 12.81 -2.23
C ILE A 234 4.39 12.38 -3.68
N PHE A 235 3.99 13.30 -4.57
CA PHE A 235 3.78 13.01 -5.99
C PHE A 235 5.05 12.47 -6.65
N LEU A 236 6.19 13.14 -6.44
CA LEU A 236 7.48 12.69 -6.97
C LEU A 236 7.92 11.36 -6.34
N TYR A 237 7.78 11.21 -5.02
CA TYR A 237 8.11 9.96 -4.31
C TYR A 237 7.32 8.77 -4.84
N VAL A 238 5.98 8.86 -4.88
CA VAL A 238 5.12 7.78 -5.38
C VAL A 238 5.37 7.52 -6.86
N GLY A 239 5.59 8.57 -7.66
CA GLY A 239 5.92 8.44 -9.07
C GLY A 239 7.20 7.64 -9.30
N VAL A 240 8.28 7.93 -8.55
CA VAL A 240 9.53 7.17 -8.63
C VAL A 240 9.35 5.74 -8.09
N GLU A 241 8.69 5.57 -6.96
CA GLU A 241 8.47 4.27 -6.31
C GLU A 241 7.76 3.30 -7.26
N VAL A 242 6.58 3.69 -7.73
CA VAL A 242 5.73 2.84 -8.59
C VAL A 242 6.36 2.63 -9.95
N SER A 243 6.88 3.68 -10.59
CA SER A 243 7.45 3.55 -11.95
C SER A 243 8.67 2.64 -11.96
N THR A 244 9.48 2.67 -10.89
CA THR A 244 10.62 1.75 -10.76
C THR A 244 10.13 0.32 -10.64
N ALA A 245 9.18 0.04 -9.74
CA ALA A 245 8.64 -1.32 -9.55
C ALA A 245 7.97 -1.87 -10.81
N ALA A 246 7.15 -1.08 -11.49
CA ALA A 246 6.39 -1.48 -12.67
C ALA A 246 7.29 -1.77 -13.89
N ASN A 247 8.40 -1.04 -14.04
CA ASN A 247 9.31 -1.20 -15.19
C ASN A 247 10.50 -2.12 -14.91
N LEU A 248 10.70 -2.57 -13.66
CA LEU A 248 11.84 -3.40 -13.28
C LEU A 248 11.91 -4.70 -14.09
N ALA A 249 10.76 -5.31 -14.38
CA ALA A 249 10.71 -6.55 -15.16
C ALA A 249 11.19 -6.38 -16.60
N GLU A 250 10.70 -5.34 -17.28
CA GLU A 250 11.11 -5.05 -18.65
C GLU A 250 12.57 -4.59 -18.71
N PHE A 251 13.00 -3.80 -17.73
CA PHE A 251 14.39 -3.38 -17.61
C PHE A 251 15.34 -4.57 -17.42
N ALA A 252 15.01 -5.50 -16.53
CA ALA A 252 15.82 -6.70 -16.28
C ALA A 252 15.90 -7.60 -17.52
N LYS A 253 14.80 -7.71 -18.28
CA LYS A 253 14.78 -8.43 -19.55
C LYS A 253 15.69 -7.76 -20.58
N TYR A 254 15.59 -6.44 -20.74
CA TYR A 254 16.34 -5.70 -21.75
C TYR A 254 17.84 -5.58 -21.43
N LYS A 255 18.22 -5.33 -20.17
CA LYS A 255 19.63 -5.08 -19.77
C LYS A 255 20.36 -6.30 -19.23
N ALA A 256 19.67 -7.18 -18.51
CA ALA A 256 20.29 -8.32 -17.84
C ALA A 256 19.92 -9.66 -18.48
N ASN A 257 19.11 -9.65 -19.55
CA ASN A 257 18.61 -10.84 -20.25
C ASN A 257 17.91 -11.85 -19.30
N ILE A 258 17.26 -11.34 -18.27
CA ILE A 258 16.54 -12.13 -17.27
C ILE A 258 15.10 -12.33 -17.76
N ASN A 259 14.68 -13.60 -17.87
CA ASN A 259 13.32 -13.94 -18.29
C ASN A 259 12.29 -13.49 -17.25
N THR A 260 11.07 -13.18 -17.70
CA THR A 260 9.97 -12.66 -16.86
C THR A 260 9.69 -13.52 -15.61
N GLY A 261 9.78 -14.86 -15.72
CA GLY A 261 9.58 -15.77 -14.58
C GLY A 261 10.71 -15.81 -13.55
N GLN A 262 11.87 -15.23 -13.87
CA GLN A 262 13.05 -15.11 -13.01
C GLN A 262 13.20 -13.72 -12.38
N VAL A 263 12.39 -12.74 -12.81
CA VAL A 263 12.41 -11.37 -12.27
C VAL A 263 11.76 -11.27 -10.90
N ALA A 264 10.74 -12.10 -10.61
CA ALA A 264 9.94 -11.99 -9.38
C ALA A 264 10.75 -11.82 -8.08
N PRO A 265 11.85 -12.58 -7.83
CA PRO A 265 12.72 -12.38 -6.67
C PRO A 265 13.30 -10.96 -6.55
N TYR A 266 13.65 -10.31 -7.67
CA TYR A 266 14.20 -8.96 -7.70
C TYR A 266 13.13 -7.89 -7.39
N ILE A 267 11.90 -8.09 -7.87
CA ILE A 267 10.76 -7.24 -7.48
C ILE A 267 10.47 -7.41 -5.98
N SER A 268 10.49 -8.65 -5.47
CA SER A 268 10.37 -8.90 -4.03
C SER A 268 11.51 -8.24 -3.24
N LEU A 269 12.75 -8.24 -3.75
CA LEU A 269 13.89 -7.56 -3.12
C LEU A 269 13.69 -6.05 -3.06
N TYR A 270 13.15 -5.43 -4.12
CA TYR A 270 12.82 -4.00 -4.14
C TYR A 270 11.87 -3.64 -2.99
N TRP A 271 10.76 -4.37 -2.85
CA TRP A 271 9.80 -4.16 -1.77
C TRP A 271 10.34 -4.52 -0.39
N ALA A 272 11.19 -5.54 -0.29
CA ALA A 272 11.87 -5.90 0.95
C ALA A 272 12.89 -4.85 1.39
N SER A 273 13.55 -4.17 0.45
CA SER A 273 14.47 -3.07 0.77
C SER A 273 13.73 -1.89 1.39
N LEU A 274 12.54 -1.55 0.88
CA LEU A 274 11.64 -0.57 1.51
C LEU A 274 11.18 -1.04 2.91
N MET A 275 10.89 -2.33 3.08
CA MET A 275 10.53 -2.92 4.37
C MET A 275 11.62 -2.71 5.42
N ILE A 276 12.87 -2.99 5.07
CA ILE A 276 14.05 -2.84 5.94
C ILE A 276 14.16 -1.39 6.45
N GLY A 277 14.06 -0.41 5.56
CA GLY A 277 14.13 1.00 5.93
C GLY A 277 12.95 1.45 6.80
N ARG A 278 11.72 1.04 6.45
CA ARG A 278 10.51 1.37 7.24
C ARG A 278 10.56 0.78 8.65
N TRP A 279 11.03 -0.47 8.78
CA TRP A 279 11.18 -1.12 10.09
C TRP A 279 12.27 -0.48 10.94
N ALA A 280 13.39 -0.06 10.33
CA ALA A 280 14.42 0.71 11.02
C ALA A 280 13.82 1.97 11.66
N SER A 281 13.09 2.76 10.88
CA SER A 281 12.48 4.02 11.34
C SER A 281 11.34 3.84 12.36
N ALA A 282 10.71 2.66 12.39
CA ALA A 282 9.60 2.35 13.29
C ALA A 282 10.05 1.78 14.65
N SER A 283 11.30 1.37 14.78
CA SER A 283 11.84 0.69 15.97
C SER A 283 11.66 1.48 17.27
N ASP A 284 11.69 2.82 17.20
CA ASP A 284 11.57 3.72 18.35
C ASP A 284 10.22 3.66 19.08
N ILE A 285 9.17 3.16 18.42
CA ILE A 285 7.81 3.06 18.99
C ILE A 285 7.73 1.99 20.09
N PHE A 286 8.56 0.95 20.00
CA PHE A 286 8.47 -0.24 20.83
C PHE A 286 9.27 -0.14 22.14
N ALA A 287 10.03 0.94 22.33
CA ALA A 287 10.98 1.05 23.43
C ALA A 287 10.86 2.39 24.16
N ALA A 288 10.60 2.33 25.48
CA ALA A 288 10.64 3.50 26.35
C ALA A 288 12.07 3.86 26.78
N ARG A 289 12.97 2.86 26.92
CA ARG A 289 14.36 3.06 27.36
C ARG A 289 15.31 3.24 26.18
N GLN A 290 16.28 4.15 26.32
CA GLN A 290 17.25 4.47 25.27
C GLN A 290 18.05 3.25 24.80
N ILE A 291 18.48 2.38 25.71
CA ILE A 291 19.25 1.18 25.34
C ILE A 291 18.42 0.21 24.50
N THR A 292 17.13 0.06 24.81
CA THR A 292 16.22 -0.79 24.04
C THR A 292 15.98 -0.21 22.66
N LYS A 293 15.86 1.12 22.51
CA LYS A 293 15.77 1.77 21.19
C LYS A 293 16.98 1.45 20.32
N ILE A 294 18.19 1.59 20.86
CA ILE A 294 19.44 1.28 20.16
C ILE A 294 19.45 -0.19 19.69
N ILE A 295 19.08 -1.12 20.57
CA ILE A 295 19.02 -2.55 20.23
C ILE A 295 18.00 -2.80 19.10
N LEU A 296 16.80 -2.22 19.20
CA LEU A 296 15.76 -2.42 18.20
C LEU A 296 16.11 -1.80 16.83
N LYS A 297 16.79 -0.65 16.81
CA LYS A 297 17.31 -0.02 15.58
C LYS A 297 18.26 -0.93 14.82
N ILE A 298 19.04 -1.74 15.53
CA ILE A 298 19.94 -2.72 14.91
C ILE A 298 19.17 -3.98 14.50
N ILE A 299 18.33 -4.53 15.38
CA ILE A 299 17.67 -5.82 15.15
C ILE A 299 16.60 -5.75 14.05
N PHE A 300 15.79 -4.71 14.00
CA PHE A 300 14.61 -4.64 13.11
C PHE A 300 14.97 -4.71 11.61
N PRO A 301 15.98 -3.97 11.12
CA PRO A 301 16.44 -4.10 9.74
C PRO A 301 16.89 -5.52 9.38
N PHE A 302 17.65 -6.18 10.26
CA PHE A 302 18.08 -7.56 10.05
C PHE A 302 16.92 -8.56 10.14
N LEU A 303 15.93 -8.30 10.99
CA LEU A 303 14.71 -9.12 11.08
C LEU A 303 13.89 -9.03 9.78
N ALA A 304 13.74 -7.83 9.22
CA ALA A 304 13.10 -7.61 7.93
C ALA A 304 13.85 -8.34 6.80
N PHE A 305 15.18 -8.26 6.79
CA PHE A 305 16.00 -8.99 5.83
C PHE A 305 15.91 -10.52 6.01
N ALA A 306 15.93 -11.02 7.24
CA ALA A 306 15.77 -12.44 7.55
C ALA A 306 14.40 -12.97 7.08
N LEU A 307 13.33 -12.18 7.26
CA LEU A 307 12.00 -12.51 6.75
C LEU A 307 12.01 -12.61 5.21
N PHE A 308 12.63 -11.65 4.53
CA PHE A 308 12.77 -11.71 3.07
C PHE A 308 13.59 -12.92 2.61
N TYR A 309 14.71 -13.20 3.27
CA TYR A 309 15.56 -14.35 2.96
C TYR A 309 14.81 -15.67 3.16
N LEU A 310 14.02 -15.79 4.23
CA LEU A 310 13.15 -16.94 4.47
C LEU A 310 12.14 -17.11 3.33
N ILE A 311 11.51 -16.03 2.87
CA ILE A 311 10.56 -16.07 1.74
C ILE A 311 11.24 -16.56 0.47
N LEU A 312 12.45 -16.07 0.15
CA LEU A 312 13.21 -16.57 -1.00
C LEU A 312 13.52 -18.06 -0.89
N HIS A 313 13.97 -18.50 0.29
CA HIS A 313 14.34 -19.88 0.55
C HIS A 313 13.13 -20.83 0.42
N VAL A 314 11.98 -20.47 1.02
CA VAL A 314 10.73 -21.25 0.93
C VAL A 314 10.26 -21.39 -0.52
N ASN A 315 10.46 -20.35 -1.34
CA ASN A 315 10.08 -20.37 -2.74
C ASN A 315 11.14 -20.98 -3.68
N LYS A 316 12.24 -21.51 -3.12
CA LYS A 316 13.36 -22.09 -3.88
C LYS A 316 13.91 -21.12 -4.94
N LYS A 317 13.91 -19.82 -4.63
CA LYS A 317 14.45 -18.77 -5.50
C LYS A 317 15.80 -18.31 -4.97
N HIS A 318 16.68 -17.92 -5.88
CA HIS A 318 18.02 -17.44 -5.56
C HIS A 318 18.26 -16.09 -6.23
N ILE A 319 18.87 -15.17 -5.50
CA ILE A 319 19.37 -13.90 -6.03
C ILE A 319 20.89 -13.92 -5.85
N PRO A 320 21.68 -13.83 -6.93
CA PRO A 320 23.12 -13.70 -6.83
C PRO A 320 23.50 -12.48 -5.99
N HIS A 321 24.51 -12.63 -5.15
CA HIS A 321 25.07 -11.54 -4.34
C HIS A 321 24.12 -10.90 -3.32
N ILE A 322 23.12 -11.65 -2.86
CA ILE A 322 22.19 -11.18 -1.83
C ILE A 322 22.90 -10.82 -0.51
N GLU A 323 24.09 -11.36 -0.26
CA GLU A 323 24.95 -11.03 0.87
C GLU A 323 25.34 -9.55 0.94
N TYR A 324 25.36 -8.83 -0.19
CA TYR A 324 25.63 -7.38 -0.19
C TYR A 324 24.57 -6.57 0.55
N MET A 325 23.35 -7.11 0.74
CA MET A 325 22.32 -6.48 1.56
C MET A 325 22.76 -6.29 3.01
N PHE A 326 23.63 -7.16 3.56
CA PHE A 326 24.18 -6.94 4.89
C PHE A 326 24.95 -5.62 4.98
N GLY A 327 25.77 -5.32 3.96
CA GLY A 327 26.52 -4.06 3.89
C GLY A 327 25.59 -2.85 3.82
N TYR A 328 24.55 -2.90 2.96
CA TYR A 328 23.57 -1.82 2.86
C TYR A 328 22.78 -1.61 4.16
N ILE A 329 22.43 -2.68 4.88
CA ILE A 329 21.77 -2.58 6.18
C ILE A 329 22.67 -1.89 7.21
N LEU A 330 23.96 -2.24 7.24
CA LEU A 330 24.92 -1.59 8.14
C LEU A 330 25.09 -0.10 7.83
N ILE A 331 25.16 0.26 6.54
CA ILE A 331 25.20 1.66 6.11
C ILE A 331 23.92 2.39 6.55
N LEU A 332 22.75 1.79 6.35
CA LEU A 332 21.47 2.37 6.76
C LEU A 332 21.40 2.61 8.27
N ILE A 333 21.87 1.65 9.07
CA ILE A 333 21.96 1.78 10.53
C ILE A 333 22.92 2.91 10.91
N ALA A 334 24.10 2.98 10.27
CA ALA A 334 25.07 4.04 10.53
C ALA A 334 24.50 5.44 10.22
N LEU A 335 23.81 5.59 9.08
CA LEU A 335 23.14 6.83 8.69
C LEU A 335 22.02 7.21 9.67
N ASP A 336 21.26 6.25 10.19
CA ASP A 336 20.23 6.52 11.21
C ASP A 336 20.85 7.05 12.51
N PHE A 337 21.99 6.47 12.95
CA PHE A 337 22.72 6.98 14.11
C PHE A 337 23.30 8.38 13.88
N LEU A 338 23.92 8.64 12.72
CA LEU A 338 24.50 9.94 12.36
C LEU A 338 23.43 11.04 12.25
N SER A 339 22.25 10.70 11.76
CA SER A 339 21.11 11.61 11.63
C SER A 339 20.30 11.77 12.91
N GLN A 340 20.60 10.99 13.97
CA GLN A 340 19.81 10.91 15.20
C GLN A 340 18.34 10.56 14.95
N GLY A 341 18.06 9.76 13.92
CA GLY A 341 16.70 9.41 13.49
C GLY A 341 15.93 10.56 12.81
N ASN A 342 16.59 11.67 12.46
CA ASN A 342 15.97 12.74 11.69
C ASN A 342 16.08 12.45 10.19
N ALA A 343 14.96 12.07 9.58
CA ALA A 343 14.88 11.74 8.16
C ALA A 343 15.41 12.84 7.22
N ALA A 344 15.24 14.12 7.56
CA ALA A 344 15.73 15.22 6.72
C ALA A 344 17.26 15.34 6.75
N LYS A 345 17.88 15.10 7.91
CA LYS A 345 19.36 15.07 8.04
C LYS A 345 19.95 13.82 7.40
N GLN A 346 19.22 12.70 7.43
CA GLN A 346 19.68 11.46 6.82
C GLN A 346 19.88 11.58 5.30
N LEU A 347 19.13 12.45 4.63
CA LEU A 347 19.29 12.73 3.19
C LEU A 347 20.52 13.61 2.86
N THR A 348 21.15 14.22 3.86
CA THR A 348 22.29 15.15 3.67
C THR A 348 23.66 14.51 3.91
N TYR A 349 23.69 13.28 4.43
CA TYR A 349 24.88 12.45 4.62
C TYR A 349 24.92 11.36 3.55
#